data_AF-A0A5C7T6Z5-F1
#
_entry.id   AF-A0A5C7T6Z5-F1
#
_cell.length_a   1.000
_cell.length_b   1.000
_cell.length_c   1.000
_cell.angle_alpha   90.00
_cell.angle_beta   90.00
_cell.angle_gamma   90.00
#
_symmetry.space_group_name_H-M   'P 1'
#
loop_
_entity.id
_entity.type
_entity.pdbx_description
1 polymer ?
#
loop_
_entity_poly.entity_id
_entity_poly.type
_entity_poly.pdbx_seq_one_letter_code
_entity_poly.pdbx_strand_id
1 'polypeptide(L)' 'MEFGSAWLQSVSHLGLIVPSAVLPVQRNLVINPRHPAWPRIKILEMKDFFYDPRMFRNQF' A
#
# COMPACT_ATOMS: atom_id res chain seq x y z
N MET A 1 12.94 -11.81 4.51
CA MET A 1 11.50 -12.05 4.29
C MET A 1 10.72 -12.30 5.58
N GLU A 2 11.36 -12.46 6.74
CA GLU A 2 10.66 -12.95 7.93
C GLU A 2 9.72 -11.94 8.60
N PHE A 3 10.11 -10.66 8.67
CA PHE A 3 9.33 -9.65 9.40
C PHE A 3 7.88 -9.51 8.89
N GLY A 4 7.70 -9.34 7.58
CA GLY A 4 6.36 -9.18 6.98
C GLY A 4 5.51 -10.44 7.11
N SER A 5 6.11 -11.62 6.95
CA SER A 5 5.40 -12.89 7.11
C SER A 5 4.99 -13.14 8.55
N ALA A 6 5.87 -12.90 9.52
CA ALA A 6 5.56 -13.02 10.94
C ALA A 6 4.45 -12.04 11.36
N TRP A 7 4.50 -10.79 10.89
CA TRP A 7 3.43 -9.82 11.13
C TRP A 7 2.09 -10.28 10.55
N LEU A 8 2.06 -10.73 9.29
CA LEU A 8 0.84 -11.21 8.63
C LEU A 8 0.21 -12.39 9.37
N GLN A 9 1.04 -13.33 9.85
CA GLN A 9 0.62 -14.50 10.61
C GLN A 9 0.16 -14.18 12.03
N SER A 10 0.71 -13.12 12.65
CA SER A 10 0.31 -12.72 14.01
C SER A 10 -1.14 -12.23 14.09
N VAL A 11 -1.67 -11.69 12.98
CA VAL A 11 -3.02 -11.08 12.90
C VAL A 11 -3.28 -10.05 14.03
N SER A 12 -2.21 -9.43 14.55
CA SER A 12 -2.27 -8.55 15.73
C SER A 12 -2.75 -7.13 15.41
N HIS A 13 -2.59 -6.69 14.16
CA HIS A 13 -2.94 -5.34 13.71
C HIS A 13 -3.60 -5.41 12.33
N LEU A 14 -4.57 -4.52 12.08
CA LEU A 14 -5.21 -4.39 10.75
C LEU A 14 -4.23 -3.89 9.68
N GLY A 15 -3.30 -3.01 10.06
CA GLY A 15 -2.38 -2.38 9.13
C GLY A 15 -0.97 -2.24 9.70
N LEU A 16 0.01 -2.19 8.79
CA LEU A 16 1.42 -2.00 9.08
C LEU A 16 1.95 -0.86 8.22
N ILE A 17 2.51 0.16 8.87
CA ILE A 17 3.10 1.29 8.18
C ILE A 17 4.61 1.07 8.06
N VAL A 18 5.12 1.03 6.82
CA VAL A 18 6.53 0.75 6.50
C VAL A 18 7.15 1.91 5.71
N PRO A 19 8.47 2.12 5.78
CA PRO A 19 9.13 3.09 4.91
C PRO A 19 8.98 2.70 3.43
N SER A 20 8.82 3.69 2.55
CA SER A 20 8.88 3.45 1.11
C SER A 20 10.33 3.26 0.68
N ALA A 21 10.60 2.21 -0.11
CA ALA A 21 11.92 1.96 -0.68
C ALA A 21 12.24 2.87 -1.87
N VAL A 22 11.22 3.44 -2.52
CA VAL A 22 11.36 4.28 -3.71
C VAL A 22 11.50 5.76 -3.34
N LEU A 23 10.68 6.23 -2.40
CA LEU A 23 10.66 7.62 -1.95
C LEU A 23 10.96 7.69 -0.45
N PRO A 24 12.19 8.03 -0.02
CA PRO A 24 12.63 7.94 1.37
C PRO A 24 11.79 8.73 2.38
N VAL A 25 11.14 9.81 1.93
CA VAL A 25 10.29 10.68 2.77
C VAL A 25 8.85 10.18 2.91
N GLN A 26 8.49 9.08 2.24
CA GLN A 26 7.13 8.52 2.24
C GLN A 26 7.05 7.17 2.98
N ARG A 27 5.84 6.82 3.37
CA ARG A 27 5.52 5.52 4.00
C ARG A 27 4.38 4.83 3.25
N ASN A 28 4.44 3.51 3.19
CA ASN A 28 3.39 2.67 2.64
C ASN A 28 2.56 2.06 3.78
N LEU A 29 1.27 1.81 3.51
CA LEU A 29 0.39 1.06 4.39
C LEU A 29 0.11 -0.31 3.79
N VAL A 30 0.48 -1.37 4.50
CA VAL A 30 0.10 -2.75 4.17
C VAL A 30 -1.08 -3.13 5.05
N ILE A 31 -2.14 -3.68 4.45
CA ILE A 31 -3.36 -4.07 5.17
C ILE A 31 -3.39 -5.60 5.29
N ASN A 32 -3.75 -6.10 6.48
CA ASN A 32 -3.89 -7.53 6.75
C ASN A 32 -5.34 -7.97 6.53
N PRO A 33 -5.66 -8.73 5.46
CA PRO A 33 -7.02 -9.20 5.20
C PRO A 33 -7.51 -10.27 6.17
N ARG A 34 -6.62 -10.88 6.97
CA ARG A 34 -6.98 -11.87 7.99
C ARG A 34 -7.45 -11.23 9.30
N HIS A 35 -7.24 -9.93 9.48
CA HIS A 35 -7.60 -9.24 10.72
C HIS A 35 -9.13 -9.11 10.85
N PRO A 36 -9.74 -9.31 12.04
CA PRO A 36 -11.20 -9.26 12.22
C PRO A 36 -11.87 -7.94 11.80
N ALA A 37 -11.10 -6.84 11.80
CA ALA A 37 -11.58 -5.54 11.33
C ALA A 37 -11.53 -5.34 9.80
N TRP A 38 -10.97 -6.29 9.02
CA TRP A 38 -10.91 -6.24 7.56
C TRP A 38 -12.27 -5.95 6.89
N PRO A 39 -13.40 -6.56 7.30
CA PRO A 39 -14.70 -6.30 6.68
C PRO A 39 -15.20 -4.85 6.82
N ARG A 40 -14.56 -4.04 7.67
CA ARG A 40 -14.89 -2.61 7.82
C ARG A 40 -14.29 -1.75 6.70
N ILE A 41 -13.34 -2.26 5.94
CA ILE A 41 -12.70 -1.53 4.84
C ILE A 41 -13.66 -1.52 3.65
N LYS A 42 -13.87 -0.32 3.09
CA LYS A 42 -14.73 -0.10 1.93
C LYS A 42 -13.96 0.67 0.88
N ILE A 43 -14.14 0.28 -0.37
CA ILE A 43 -13.73 1.09 -1.52
C ILE A 43 -14.81 2.18 -1.67
N LEU A 44 -14.44 3.43 -1.43
CA LEU A 44 -15.36 4.57 -1.53
C LEU A 44 -15.41 5.14 -2.95
N GLU A 45 -14.29 5.06 -3.67
CA GLU A 45 -14.14 5.60 -5.01
C GLU A 45 -13.07 4.80 -5.75
N MET A 46 -13.30 4.55 -7.04
CA MET A 46 -12.30 4.06 -7.97
C MET A 46 -12.25 5.05 -9.12
N LYS A 47 -11.04 5.47 -9.49
CA LYS A 47 -10.79 6.39 -10.58
C LYS A 47 -9.79 5.75 -11.53
N ASP A 48 -10.04 5.86 -12.81
CA ASP A 48 -9.04 5.56 -13.80
C ASP A 48 -7.89 6.56 -13.65
N PHE A 49 -6.68 6.03 -13.54
CA PHE A 49 -5.47 6.84 -13.49
C PHE A 49 -4.77 6.75 -14.84
N PHE A 50 -4.60 7.91 -15.48
CA PHE A 50 -3.80 8.05 -16.67
C PHE A 50 -2.61 8.94 -16.35
N TYR A 51 -1.41 8.47 -16.69
CA TYR A 51 -0.25 9.35 -16.68
C TYR A 51 -0.47 10.48 -17.67
N ASP A 52 -0.11 11.71 -17.28
CA ASP A 52 -0.16 12.85 -18.19
C ASP A 52 0.76 12.55 -19.40
N PRO A 53 0.28 12.61 -20.65
CA PRO A 53 1.11 12.35 -21.83
C PRO A 53 2.33 13.28 -21.95
N ARG A 54 2.35 14.42 -21.24
CA ARG A 54 3.52 15.31 -21.16
C ARG A 54 4.64 14.74 -20.30
N MET A 55 4.34 13.84 -19.36
CA MET A 55 5.34 13.19 -18.50
C MET A 55 6.35 12.37 -19.32
N PHE A 56 5.96 11.93 -20.53
CA PHE A 56 6.81 11.14 -21.43
C PHE A 56 7.23 11.88 -22.70
N ARG A 57 6.82 13.14 -22.89
CA ARG A 57 7.28 13.95 -24.03
C ARG A 57 8.63 14.56 -23.68
N ASN A 58 9.63 14.21 -24.49
CA ASN A 58 11.06 14.57 -24.41
C ASN A 58 11.94 13.68 -23.51
N GLN A 59 11.98 12.38 -23.82
CA GLN A 59 13.14 11.54 -23.50
C GLN A 59 14.10 11.45 -24.70
N PHE A 60 14.48 12.58 -25.31
CA PHE A 60 15.66 12.74 -26.17
C PHE A 60 16.09 14.21 -26.13
#